data_AF-A0A7W8E7I7-F1
#
_entry.id   AF-A0A7W8E7I7-F1
#
_cell.length_a   1.000
_cell.length_b   1.000
_cell.length_c   1.000
_cell.angle_alpha   90.00
_cell.angle_beta   90.00
_cell.angle_gamma   90.00
#
_symmetry.space_group_name_H-M   'P 1'
#
loop_
_entity.id
_entity.type
_entity.pdbx_description
1 polymer ?
#
loop_
_entity_poly.entity_id
_entity_poly.type
_entity_poly.pdbx_seq_one_letter_code
_entity_poly.pdbx_strand_id
1 'polypeptide(L)'
;MRIFLVILCCLFATRAVQAQDNSSIRALFVEDQRDRGLPYADDAVHMLPKAEADKLPDHSQDFGLRDVGRLKQVKTLLENGSLQTAHDFRYAAILFQHGQQSDDYLMAHVLAIRAVGLGDLSSQNLATLTLDRYLQSIGRGQIFGSQYLTESYA
;
A
#
# COMPACT_ATOMS: atom_id res chain seq x y z
N MET A 1 -18.16 61.34 22.37
CA MET A 1 -18.52 59.96 22.80
C MET A 1 -19.03 59.19 21.58
N ARG A 2 -18.14 58.54 20.82
CA ARG A 2 -18.49 57.52 19.81
C ARG A 2 -17.32 56.53 19.74
N ILE A 3 -17.54 55.37 20.35
CA ILE A 3 -16.59 54.25 20.43
C ILE A 3 -16.72 53.49 19.10
N PHE A 4 -15.67 53.47 18.29
CA PHE A 4 -15.56 52.55 17.16
C PHE A 4 -15.16 51.18 17.70
N LEU A 5 -16.12 50.26 17.73
CA LEU A 5 -15.90 48.86 18.06
C LEU A 5 -15.34 48.16 16.81
N VAL A 6 -14.03 47.95 16.76
CA VAL A 6 -13.39 47.10 15.74
C VAL A 6 -13.61 45.65 16.16
N ILE A 7 -14.61 45.00 15.57
CA ILE A 7 -14.75 43.54 15.65
C ILE A 7 -13.83 42.95 14.58
N LEU A 8 -12.59 42.69 14.97
CA LEU A 8 -11.68 41.83 14.22
C LEU A 8 -12.12 40.39 14.47
N CYS A 9 -12.99 39.88 13.59
CA CYS A 9 -13.40 38.49 13.59
C CYS A 9 -12.22 37.63 13.10
N CYS A 10 -11.36 37.17 14.02
CA CYS A 10 -10.33 36.18 13.74
C CYS A 10 -10.99 34.85 13.36
N LEU A 11 -11.28 34.67 12.07
CA LEU A 11 -11.53 33.37 11.46
C LEU A 11 -10.24 32.55 11.52
N PHE A 12 -9.99 31.88 12.64
CA PHE A 12 -9.05 30.76 12.65
C PHE A 12 -9.72 29.58 11.96
N ALA A 13 -9.64 29.55 10.63
CA ALA A 13 -9.84 28.31 9.89
C ALA A 13 -8.69 27.37 10.27
N THR A 14 -8.92 26.47 11.22
CA THR A 14 -8.03 25.34 11.47
C THR A 14 -8.02 24.47 10.22
N ARG A 15 -7.07 24.71 9.31
CA ARG A 15 -6.68 23.69 8.34
C ARG A 15 -6.13 22.53 9.15
N ALA A 16 -6.86 21.42 9.20
CA ALA A 16 -6.26 20.16 9.60
C ALA A 16 -5.03 19.95 8.71
N VAL A 17 -3.85 19.85 9.32
CA VAL A 17 -2.65 19.44 8.58
C VAL A 17 -2.95 18.05 8.07
N GLN A 18 -3.14 17.91 6.75
CA GLN A 18 -3.18 16.58 6.15
C GLN A 18 -1.82 15.93 6.42
N ALA A 19 -1.83 14.75 7.04
CA ALA A 19 -0.62 13.98 7.22
C ALA A 19 0.03 13.76 5.84
N GLN A 20 1.34 14.02 5.77
CA GLN A 20 2.13 13.72 4.59
C GLN A 20 2.41 12.22 4.55
N ASP A 21 2.43 11.64 3.35
CA ASP A 21 2.82 10.23 3.18
C ASP A 21 4.20 9.95 3.76
N ASN A 22 4.32 8.80 4.41
CA ASN A 22 5.54 8.33 5.02
C ASN A 22 6.56 7.92 3.94
N SER A 23 7.71 8.58 3.92
CA SER A 23 8.74 8.34 2.91
C SER A 23 9.39 6.97 3.00
N SER A 24 9.48 6.38 4.20
CA SER A 24 10.07 5.06 4.41
C SER A 24 9.19 3.96 3.82
N ILE A 25 7.88 3.96 4.07
CA ILE A 25 6.97 2.96 3.49
C ILE A 25 6.90 3.10 1.96
N ARG A 26 6.92 4.34 1.45
CA ARG A 26 6.98 4.60 0.01
C ARG A 26 8.25 4.04 -0.61
N ALA A 27 9.42 4.20 0.03
CA ALA A 27 10.67 3.65 -0.47
C ALA A 27 10.64 2.11 -0.55
N LEU A 28 10.17 1.43 0.52
CA LEU A 28 10.04 -0.05 0.53
C LEU A 28 9.11 -0.54 -0.57
N PHE A 29 8.01 0.16 -0.79
CA PHE A 29 7.08 -0.15 -1.86
C PHE A 29 7.70 0.07 -3.25
N VAL A 30 8.44 1.17 -3.47
CA VAL A 30 9.13 1.42 -4.75
C VAL A 30 10.16 0.33 -5.04
N GLU A 31 10.90 -0.11 -4.03
CA GLU A 31 11.84 -1.24 -4.16
C GLU A 31 11.11 -2.53 -4.55
N ASP A 32 9.97 -2.83 -3.92
CA ASP A 32 9.14 -3.98 -4.27
C ASP A 32 8.64 -3.96 -5.72
N GLN A 33 8.17 -2.81 -6.19
CA GLN A 33 7.66 -2.71 -7.56
C GLN A 33 8.78 -2.80 -8.58
N ARG A 34 9.92 -2.15 -8.32
CA ARG A 34 11.11 -2.25 -9.16
C ARG A 34 11.57 -3.69 -9.29
N ASP A 35 11.63 -4.39 -8.16
CA ASP A 35 11.95 -5.80 -8.09
C ASP A 35 11.03 -6.59 -9.03
N ARG A 36 9.72 -6.33 -9.00
CA ARG A 36 8.74 -7.03 -9.86
C ARG A 36 8.75 -6.63 -11.33
N GLY A 37 9.71 -5.82 -11.78
CA GLY A 37 9.72 -5.23 -13.13
C GLY A 37 8.52 -4.34 -13.40
N LEU A 38 7.79 -3.94 -12.34
CA LEU A 38 6.65 -3.08 -12.42
C LEU A 38 7.14 -1.63 -12.40
N PRO A 39 6.84 -0.86 -13.45
CA PRO A 39 7.16 0.55 -13.44
C PRO A 39 6.30 1.29 -12.39
N TYR A 40 6.88 2.17 -11.56
CA TYR A 40 6.10 2.97 -10.60
C TYR A 40 6.17 4.48 -10.84
N ALA A 41 4.99 5.11 -10.78
CA ALA A 41 4.76 6.49 -10.39
C ALA A 41 3.54 6.54 -9.44
N ASP A 42 3.56 7.43 -8.46
CA ASP A 42 2.61 7.51 -7.34
C ASP A 42 1.24 8.09 -7.68
N ASP A 43 1.00 8.34 -8.96
CA ASP A 43 -0.11 9.11 -9.51
C ASP A 43 -0.83 8.37 -10.64
N ALA A 44 -0.55 7.07 -10.84
CA ALA A 44 -1.17 6.21 -11.85
C ALA A 44 -0.88 6.61 -13.33
N VAL A 45 0.07 7.51 -13.62
CA VAL A 45 0.26 8.03 -15.00
C VAL A 45 1.65 7.81 -15.60
N HIS A 46 2.69 7.46 -14.84
CA HIS A 46 4.01 7.25 -15.45
C HIS A 46 4.59 5.86 -15.21
N MET A 47 4.31 4.98 -16.17
CA MET A 47 5.04 3.73 -16.30
C MET A 47 6.45 4.00 -16.88
N LEU A 48 7.53 3.50 -16.27
CA LEU A 48 8.76 3.21 -17.02
C LEU A 48 8.37 2.41 -18.26
N PRO A 49 8.81 2.83 -19.45
CA PRO A 49 8.61 2.04 -20.66
C PRO A 49 9.11 0.62 -20.43
N LYS A 50 8.39 -0.39 -20.94
CA LYS A 50 8.80 -1.80 -20.83
C LYS A 50 10.27 -2.02 -21.20
N ALA A 51 10.77 -1.31 -22.22
CA ALA A 51 12.16 -1.37 -22.66
C ALA A 51 13.19 -0.89 -21.61
N GLU A 52 12.79 -0.07 -20.64
CA GLU A 52 13.63 0.33 -19.50
C GLU A 52 13.48 -0.63 -18.33
N ALA A 53 12.27 -1.14 -18.08
CA ALA A 53 12.04 -2.19 -17.08
C ALA A 53 12.81 -3.48 -17.41
N ASP A 54 12.85 -3.87 -18.68
CA ASP A 54 13.58 -5.05 -19.17
C ASP A 54 15.11 -4.94 -19.01
N LYS A 55 15.65 -3.75 -18.72
CA LYS A 55 17.08 -3.52 -18.44
C LYS A 55 17.43 -3.61 -16.96
N LEU A 56 16.43 -3.72 -16.08
CA LEU A 56 16.68 -3.86 -14.65
C LEU A 56 17.31 -5.23 -14.37
N PRO A 57 18.21 -5.33 -13.37
CA PRO A 57 18.77 -6.61 -12.99
C PRO A 57 17.65 -7.59 -12.62
N ASP A 58 17.75 -8.82 -13.10
CA ASP A 58 16.83 -9.87 -12.69
C ASP A 58 17.09 -10.25 -11.23
N HIS A 59 16.16 -9.88 -10.36
CA HIS A 59 16.17 -10.21 -8.94
C HIS A 59 15.23 -11.39 -8.61
N SER A 60 14.73 -12.11 -9.63
CA SER A 60 13.78 -13.23 -9.50
C SER A 60 14.19 -14.31 -8.54
N GLN A 61 15.49 -14.56 -8.40
CA GLN A 61 16.00 -15.61 -7.53
C GLN A 61 16.03 -15.20 -6.04
N ASP A 62 15.96 -13.90 -5.72
CA ASP A 62 16.10 -13.39 -4.34
C ASP A 62 14.86 -12.65 -3.81
N PHE A 63 13.77 -12.55 -4.60
CA PHE A 63 12.57 -11.78 -4.20
C PHE A 63 12.01 -12.19 -2.85
N GLY A 64 11.94 -13.48 -2.55
CA GLY A 64 11.41 -13.97 -1.28
C GLY A 64 12.21 -13.48 -0.07
N LEU A 65 13.55 -13.42 -0.17
CA LEU A 65 14.40 -12.93 0.92
C LEU A 65 14.24 -11.42 1.11
N ARG A 66 14.09 -10.67 0.00
CA ARG A 66 13.85 -9.22 0.04
C ARG A 66 12.46 -8.89 0.57
N ASP A 67 11.43 -9.66 0.21
CA ASP A 67 10.07 -9.56 0.75
C ASP A 67 10.08 -9.73 2.29
N VAL A 68 10.79 -10.73 2.82
CA VAL A 68 10.95 -10.92 4.28
C VAL A 68 11.61 -9.70 4.93
N GLY A 69 12.68 -9.17 4.33
CA GLY A 69 13.38 -7.99 4.82
C GLY A 69 12.50 -6.73 4.80
N ARG A 70 11.70 -6.53 3.76
CA ARG A 70 10.75 -5.42 3.66
C ARG A 70 9.64 -5.57 4.70
N LEU A 71 9.05 -6.76 4.86
CA LEU A 71 7.99 -6.98 5.85
C LEU A 71 8.45 -6.72 7.27
N LYS A 72 9.69 -7.07 7.62
CA LYS A 72 10.26 -6.71 8.93
C LYS A 72 10.25 -5.20 9.14
N GLN A 73 10.63 -4.41 8.14
CA GLN A 73 10.64 -2.95 8.22
C GLN A 73 9.23 -2.36 8.28
N VAL A 74 8.29 -2.88 7.49
CA VAL A 74 6.87 -2.45 7.54
C VAL A 74 6.26 -2.73 8.92
N LYS A 75 6.54 -3.89 9.52
CA LYS A 75 6.08 -4.25 10.88
C LYS A 75 6.57 -3.22 11.91
N THR A 76 7.85 -2.83 11.84
CA THR A 76 8.40 -1.78 12.71
C THR A 76 7.72 -0.41 12.49
N LEU A 77 7.40 -0.02 11.25
CA LEU A 77 6.66 1.21 10.97
C LEU A 77 5.24 1.17 11.56
N LEU A 78 4.56 0.03 11.49
CA LEU A 78 3.25 -0.19 12.08
C LEU A 78 3.30 -0.14 13.62
N GLU A 79 4.24 -0.84 14.24
CA GLU A 79 4.44 -0.87 15.70
C GLU A 79 4.73 0.52 16.27
N ASN A 80 5.47 1.34 15.53
CA ASN A 80 5.77 2.72 15.91
C ASN A 80 4.64 3.72 15.57
N GLY A 81 3.51 3.27 15.02
CA GLY A 81 2.40 4.14 14.63
C GLY A 81 2.76 5.15 13.52
N SER A 82 3.72 4.82 12.67
CA SER A 82 4.31 5.74 11.69
C SER A 82 3.49 5.87 10.39
N LEU A 83 2.49 5.01 10.18
CA LEU A 83 1.62 5.02 9.00
C LEU A 83 0.30 5.72 9.33
N GLN A 84 -0.08 6.73 8.55
CA GLN A 84 -1.23 7.59 8.85
C GLN A 84 -2.14 7.85 7.64
N THR A 85 -1.59 7.92 6.44
CA THR A 85 -2.34 8.29 5.23
C THR A 85 -2.91 7.07 4.52
N ALA A 86 -3.88 7.28 3.63
CA ALA A 86 -4.42 6.20 2.80
C ALA A 86 -3.32 5.52 1.96
N HIS A 87 -2.37 6.30 1.44
CA HIS A 87 -1.23 5.77 0.68
C HIS A 87 -0.29 4.93 1.55
N ASP A 88 -0.01 5.36 2.78
CA ASP A 88 0.82 4.57 3.71
C ASP A 88 0.26 3.16 3.90
N PHE A 89 -1.05 3.07 4.17
CA PHE A 89 -1.72 1.80 4.38
C PHE A 89 -1.83 0.98 3.10
N ARG A 90 -2.05 1.61 1.94
CA ARG A 90 -2.02 0.92 0.64
C ARG A 90 -0.65 0.32 0.35
N TYR A 91 0.42 1.08 0.51
CA TYR A 91 1.78 0.61 0.27
C TYR A 91 2.14 -0.56 1.19
N ALA A 92 1.79 -0.44 2.48
CA ALA A 92 1.95 -1.54 3.43
C ALA A 92 1.13 -2.77 3.01
N ALA A 93 -0.12 -2.60 2.58
CA ALA A 93 -0.97 -3.70 2.11
C ALA A 93 -0.36 -4.45 0.92
N ILE A 94 0.20 -3.74 -0.06
CA ILE A 94 0.87 -4.38 -1.21
C ILE A 94 2.11 -5.17 -0.75
N LEU A 95 2.90 -4.62 0.17
CA LEU A 95 4.06 -5.33 0.73
C LEU A 95 3.63 -6.60 1.47
N PHE A 96 2.60 -6.54 2.31
CA PHE A 96 2.02 -7.69 3.02
C PHE A 96 1.38 -8.72 2.10
N GLN A 97 0.80 -8.30 0.97
CA GLN A 97 0.25 -9.21 -0.04
C GLN A 97 1.32 -10.16 -0.62
N HIS A 98 2.60 -9.77 -0.52
CA HIS A 98 3.77 -10.55 -0.95
C HIS A 98 4.43 -11.34 0.18
N GLY A 99 3.82 -11.38 1.36
CA GLY A 99 4.24 -12.28 2.44
C GLY A 99 4.09 -13.75 2.11
N GLN A 100 4.55 -14.59 3.04
CA GLN A 100 4.60 -16.04 2.86
C GLN A 100 3.67 -16.80 3.81
N GLN A 101 3.03 -16.09 4.74
CA GLN A 101 2.16 -16.68 5.75
C GLN A 101 0.74 -16.17 5.60
N SER A 102 -0.25 -17.00 5.98
CA SER A 102 -1.66 -16.61 5.97
C SER A 102 -1.92 -15.30 6.73
N ASP A 103 -1.23 -15.09 7.85
CA ASP A 103 -1.34 -13.87 8.65
C ASP A 103 -0.86 -12.62 7.90
N ASP A 104 0.13 -12.76 7.01
CA ASP A 104 0.57 -11.64 6.17
C ASP A 104 -0.53 -11.24 5.18
N TYR A 105 -1.23 -12.22 4.58
CA TYR A 105 -2.35 -11.94 3.67
C TYR A 105 -3.56 -11.32 4.39
N LEU A 106 -3.86 -11.79 5.61
CA LEU A 106 -4.90 -11.18 6.44
C LEU A 106 -4.53 -9.74 6.80
N MET A 107 -3.29 -9.49 7.19
CA MET A 107 -2.81 -8.14 7.46
C MET A 107 -2.88 -7.26 6.22
N ALA A 108 -2.52 -7.78 5.04
CA ALA A 108 -2.68 -7.08 3.76
C ALA A 108 -4.12 -6.61 3.54
N HIS A 109 -5.09 -7.49 3.82
CA HIS A 109 -6.52 -7.17 3.73
C HIS A 109 -6.92 -6.07 4.71
N VAL A 110 -6.53 -6.18 5.98
CA VAL A 110 -6.83 -5.17 7.00
C VAL A 110 -6.29 -3.79 6.61
N LEU A 111 -5.05 -3.74 6.12
CA LEU A 111 -4.41 -2.49 5.67
C LEU A 111 -5.09 -1.91 4.42
N ALA A 112 -5.48 -2.75 3.46
CA ALA A 112 -6.22 -2.30 2.28
C ALA A 112 -7.59 -1.71 2.64
N ILE A 113 -8.33 -2.36 3.56
CA ILE A 113 -9.60 -1.83 4.09
C ILE A 113 -9.36 -0.51 4.84
N ARG A 114 -8.26 -0.38 5.58
CA ARG A 114 -7.90 0.88 6.24
C ARG A 114 -7.65 2.00 5.23
N ALA A 115 -6.94 1.73 4.14
CA ALA A 115 -6.72 2.70 3.05
C ALA A 115 -8.04 3.15 2.42
N VAL A 116 -8.95 2.21 2.13
CA VAL A 116 -10.31 2.51 1.63
C VAL A 116 -11.08 3.40 2.61
N GLY A 117 -11.04 3.07 3.91
CA GLY A 117 -11.69 3.87 4.96
C GLY A 117 -11.12 5.29 5.12
N LEU A 118 -9.92 5.54 4.60
CA LEU A 118 -9.29 6.87 4.54
C LEU A 118 -9.49 7.59 3.20
N GLY A 119 -10.28 7.00 2.29
CA GLY A 119 -10.69 7.62 1.03
C GLY A 119 -9.96 7.11 -0.22
N ASP A 120 -9.02 6.17 -0.11
CA ASP A 120 -8.39 5.57 -1.30
C ASP A 120 -9.28 4.46 -1.88
N LEU A 121 -10.20 4.86 -2.76
CA LEU A 121 -11.10 3.93 -3.45
C LEU A 121 -10.36 2.97 -4.38
N SER A 122 -9.16 3.32 -4.84
CA SER A 122 -8.38 2.42 -5.71
C SER A 122 -7.84 1.19 -4.95
N SER A 123 -7.82 1.23 -3.62
CA SER A 123 -7.50 0.09 -2.75
C SER A 123 -8.63 -0.94 -2.60
N GLN A 124 -9.83 -0.72 -3.17
CA GLN A 124 -10.93 -1.69 -3.10
C GLN A 124 -10.57 -3.03 -3.75
N ASN A 125 -9.99 -3.00 -4.95
CA ASN A 125 -9.53 -4.22 -5.64
C ASN A 125 -8.42 -4.92 -4.86
N LEU A 126 -7.55 -4.16 -4.18
CA LEU A 126 -6.52 -4.74 -3.33
C LEU A 126 -7.14 -5.48 -2.13
N ALA A 127 -8.19 -4.92 -1.52
CA ALA A 127 -8.90 -5.54 -0.40
C ALA A 127 -9.58 -6.86 -0.82
N THR A 128 -10.17 -6.94 -2.02
CA THR A 128 -10.77 -8.18 -2.54
C THR A 128 -9.70 -9.23 -2.82
N LEU A 129 -8.61 -8.85 -3.49
CA LEU A 129 -7.49 -9.72 -3.85
C LEU A 129 -6.82 -10.36 -2.63
N THR A 130 -6.62 -9.57 -1.59
CA THR A 130 -5.96 -10.00 -0.35
C THR A 130 -6.86 -10.87 0.51
N LEU A 131 -8.18 -10.62 0.55
CA LEU A 131 -9.13 -11.50 1.25
C LEU A 131 -9.18 -12.88 0.61
N ASP A 132 -9.33 -12.95 -0.70
CA ASP A 132 -9.39 -14.24 -1.40
C ASP A 132 -8.07 -15.02 -1.26
N ARG A 133 -6.93 -14.32 -1.28
CA ARG A 133 -5.61 -14.94 -1.03
C ARG A 133 -5.52 -15.50 0.39
N TYR A 134 -5.98 -14.76 1.40
CA TYR A 134 -6.05 -15.26 2.78
C TYR A 134 -6.95 -16.50 2.88
N LEU A 135 -8.14 -16.45 2.29
CA LEU A 135 -9.09 -17.56 2.33
C LEU A 135 -8.51 -18.81 1.68
N GLN A 136 -7.89 -18.67 0.50
CA GLN A 136 -7.21 -19.78 -0.17
C GLN A 136 -6.06 -20.34 0.68
N SER A 137 -5.25 -19.49 1.32
CA SER A 137 -4.11 -19.95 2.13
C SER A 137 -4.53 -20.74 3.37
N ILE A 138 -5.78 -20.61 3.83
CA ILE A 138 -6.37 -21.40 4.92
C ILE A 138 -7.34 -22.49 4.43
N GLY A 139 -7.34 -22.81 3.14
CA GLY A 139 -8.16 -23.88 2.57
C GLY A 139 -9.65 -23.57 2.45
N ARG A 140 -10.02 -22.29 2.40
CA ARG A 140 -11.41 -21.82 2.19
C ARG A 140 -11.62 -21.38 0.75
N GLY A 141 -12.88 -21.43 0.31
CA GLY A 141 -13.28 -20.89 -0.98
C GLY A 141 -13.12 -19.37 -1.03
N GLN A 142 -12.84 -18.84 -2.22
CA GLN A 142 -12.83 -17.41 -2.50
C GLN A 142 -14.24 -16.82 -2.35
N ILE A 143 -14.34 -15.55 -1.97
CA ILE A 143 -15.60 -14.80 -1.93
C ILE A 143 -15.81 -14.03 -3.23
N PHE A 144 -14.75 -13.39 -3.74
CA PHE A 144 -14.85 -12.54 -4.93
C PHE A 144 -14.32 -13.23 -6.19
N GLY A 145 -13.59 -14.34 -6.05
CA GLY A 145 -13.00 -15.05 -7.17
C GLY A 145 -11.95 -14.19 -7.87
N SER A 146 -11.02 -13.62 -7.12
CA SER A 146 -10.02 -12.67 -7.61
C SER A 146 -8.61 -13.25 -7.76
N GLN A 147 -8.35 -14.41 -7.16
CA GLN A 147 -7.10 -15.17 -7.32
C GLN A 147 -7.34 -16.34 -8.28
N TYR A 148 -6.77 -16.22 -9.48
CA TYR A 148 -6.68 -17.33 -10.45
C TYR A 148 -5.21 -17.67 -10.66
N LEU A 149 -4.90 -18.96 -10.71
CA LEU A 149 -3.65 -19.43 -11.30
C LEU A 149 -3.80 -19.25 -12.81
N THR A 150 -2.90 -18.53 -13.45
CA THR A 150 -2.74 -18.64 -14.91
C THR A 150 -2.31 -20.07 -15.23
N GLU A 151 -3.07 -20.78 -16.07
CA GLU A 151 -2.81 -22.13 -16.57
C GLU A 151 -1.55 -22.18 -17.47
N SER A 152 -0.36 -21.84 -16.97
CA SER A 152 0.89 -21.91 -17.75
C SER A 152 1.87 -22.99 -17.30
N TYR A 153 1.43 -23.94 -16.46
CA TYR A 153 2.19 -25.15 -16.13
C TYR A 153 1.25 -26.33 -15.82
N ALA A 154 0.56 -26.82 -16.85
CA ALA A 154 -0.01 -28.16 -16.89
C ALA A 154 0.61 -28.91 -18.07
#